data_AF-A0A7S2MMD4-F1
#
_entry.id   AF-A0A7S2MMD4-F1
#
_cell.length_a   1.000
_cell.length_b   1.000
_cell.length_c   1.000
_cell.angle_alpha   90.00
_cell.angle_beta   90.00
_cell.angle_gamma   90.00
#
_symmetry.space_group_name_H-M   'P 1'
#
loop_
_entity.id
_entity.type
_entity.pdbx_description
1 polymer ?
#
loop_
_entity_poly.entity_id
_entity_poly.type
_entity_poly.pdbx_seq_one_letter_code
_entity_poly.pdbx_strand_id
1 'polypeptide(L)'
;LRPLFGSGVVATMVEEVAPRATADAAGAPAGAVEVSVVTMAGNEAARLQVELEWGPAKVLAKLREQTASPDLRARLLYGQTELKPGTTLQDVGVAEGVTLTLVKLPPSDEVTAKVKAVADEVRSMKERLKAQGLSSRGIDAHPEMTTLRTKLLAARSELQQLLDLDDLGAGRHARA
;
A
#
# COMPACT_ATOMS: atom_id res chain seq x y z
N LEU A 1 -10.45 30.34 52.37
CA LEU A 1 -11.25 30.45 51.13
C LEU A 1 -10.33 30.10 49.96
N ARG A 2 -10.63 29.03 49.22
CA ARG A 2 -9.97 28.69 47.95
C ARG A 2 -10.90 29.17 46.83
N PRO A 3 -10.44 29.92 45.82
CA PRO A 3 -11.22 30.08 44.60
C PRO A 3 -11.02 28.84 43.71
N LEU A 4 -12.13 28.17 43.40
CA LEU A 4 -12.26 27.23 42.30
C LEU A 4 -13.11 27.94 41.25
N PHE A 5 -12.56 28.33 40.09
CA PHE A 5 -13.31 28.47 38.83
C PHE A 5 -12.35 28.79 37.65
N GLY A 6 -12.67 28.19 36.49
CA GLY A 6 -11.97 28.29 35.20
C GLY A 6 -11.67 26.88 34.70
N SER A 7 -12.56 26.15 34.02
CA SER A 7 -13.26 26.43 32.76
C SER A 7 -12.30 26.87 31.65
N GLY A 8 -12.03 25.96 30.71
CA GLY A 8 -11.31 26.28 29.49
C GLY A 8 -10.54 25.11 28.88
N VAL A 9 -11.21 24.38 27.99
CA VAL A 9 -10.66 23.84 26.72
C VAL A 9 -9.35 23.04 26.83
N VAL A 10 -9.45 21.70 26.87
CA VAL A 10 -8.32 20.85 26.48
C VAL A 10 -8.16 20.92 24.97
N ALA A 11 -6.99 21.42 24.58
CA ALA A 11 -6.59 21.75 23.23
C ALA A 11 -6.72 20.57 22.27
N THR A 12 -7.23 20.89 21.08
CA THR A 12 -6.94 20.24 19.80
C THR A 12 -5.47 19.88 19.71
N MET A 13 -5.16 18.59 19.78
CA MET A 13 -3.86 18.06 19.38
C MET A 13 -3.91 17.87 17.86
N VAL A 14 -3.73 18.98 17.15
CA VAL A 14 -3.27 18.93 15.77
C VAL A 14 -1.78 18.65 15.88
N GLU A 15 -1.36 17.47 15.47
CA GLU A 15 0.05 17.14 15.33
C GLU A 15 0.58 18.02 14.20
N GLU A 16 1.08 19.20 14.61
CA GLU A 16 1.84 20.13 13.81
C GLU A 16 3.12 19.41 13.35
N VAL A 17 3.06 18.88 12.12
CA VAL A 17 4.22 18.39 11.40
C VAL A 17 5.22 19.54 11.31
N ALA A 18 6.27 19.42 12.13
CA ALA A 18 7.37 20.36 12.16
C ALA A 18 7.93 20.59 10.74
N PRO A 19 8.11 21.84 10.29
CA PRO A 19 8.92 22.13 9.13
C PRO A 19 10.39 21.95 9.55
N ARG A 20 10.92 20.73 9.40
CA ARG A 20 12.35 20.49 9.58
C ARG A 20 13.10 20.92 8.32
N ALA A 21 13.55 22.18 8.40
CA ALA A 21 14.77 22.74 7.86
C ALA A 21 15.39 22.07 6.62
N THR A 22 15.36 22.83 5.52
CA THR A 22 16.50 23.11 4.63
C THR A 22 17.74 22.26 4.88
N ALA A 23 17.96 21.26 4.04
CA ALA A 23 19.27 20.64 3.86
C ALA A 23 19.64 20.76 2.40
N ASP A 24 20.59 21.67 2.16
CA ASP A 24 21.69 21.47 1.22
C ASP A 24 21.37 21.42 -0.28
N ALA A 25 21.39 22.62 -0.88
CA ALA A 25 21.92 22.81 -2.22
C ALA A 25 23.42 22.47 -2.24
N ALA A 26 23.76 21.18 -2.21
CA ALA A 26 25.12 20.70 -2.45
C ALA A 26 25.09 19.55 -3.45
N GLY A 27 25.42 19.90 -4.70
CA GLY A 27 25.86 18.94 -5.71
C GLY A 27 24.75 18.04 -6.25
N ALA A 28 23.76 18.62 -6.92
CA ALA A 28 22.97 17.85 -7.88
C ALA A 28 23.92 17.29 -8.95
N PRO A 29 24.09 15.97 -9.11
CA PRO A 29 24.64 15.44 -10.35
C PRO A 29 23.69 15.87 -11.47
N ALA A 30 24.22 16.41 -12.57
CA ALA A 30 23.44 16.90 -13.69
C ALA A 30 22.45 15.82 -14.18
N GLY A 31 21.18 15.91 -13.77
CA GLY A 31 20.13 14.91 -14.05
C GLY A 31 19.35 14.38 -12.83
N ALA A 32 19.81 14.62 -11.60
CA ALA A 32 19.06 14.26 -10.39
C ALA A 32 18.05 15.34 -10.01
N VAL A 33 16.84 14.90 -9.72
CA VAL A 33 15.64 15.70 -9.51
C VAL A 33 15.14 15.45 -8.09
N GLU A 34 14.86 16.49 -7.32
CA GLU A 34 14.26 16.33 -5.99
C GLU A 34 12.74 16.08 -6.14
N VAL A 35 12.27 14.96 -5.59
CA VAL A 35 10.85 14.62 -5.49
C VAL A 35 10.43 14.45 -4.04
N SER A 36 9.28 15.03 -3.70
CA SER A 36 8.67 14.87 -2.37
C SER A 36 7.68 13.72 -2.42
N VAL A 37 7.90 12.67 -1.64
CA VAL A 37 6.95 11.56 -1.54
C VAL A 37 6.04 11.83 -0.35
N VAL A 38 4.73 11.97 -0.59
CA VAL A 38 3.71 12.21 0.43
C VAL A 38 2.76 11.02 0.46
N THR A 39 2.46 10.51 1.65
CA THR A 39 1.49 9.41 1.80
C THR A 39 0.05 9.88 1.60
N MET A 40 -0.88 8.98 1.27
CA MET A 40 -2.31 9.32 1.23
C MET A 40 -2.88 9.82 2.57
N ALA A 41 -2.17 9.59 3.68
CA ALA A 41 -2.50 10.16 4.98
C ALA A 41 -2.12 11.66 5.10
N GLY A 42 -1.53 12.26 4.06
CA GLY A 42 -1.05 13.64 4.06
C GLY A 42 0.32 13.83 4.70
N ASN A 43 0.94 12.76 5.21
CA ASN A 43 2.27 12.81 5.82
C ASN A 43 3.35 12.70 4.74
N GLU A 44 4.27 13.67 4.68
CA GLU A 44 5.48 13.59 3.87
C GLU A 44 6.30 12.37 4.32
N ALA A 45 6.42 11.37 3.45
CA ALA A 45 7.16 10.15 3.71
C ALA A 45 8.67 10.42 3.71
N ALA A 46 9.16 11.05 2.64
CA ALA A 46 10.56 11.47 2.49
C ALA A 46 10.73 12.37 1.24
N ARG A 47 11.76 13.21 1.24
CA ARG A 47 12.32 13.85 0.05
C ARG A 47 13.46 13.00 -0.49
N LEU A 48 13.37 12.60 -1.76
CA LEU A 48 14.36 11.75 -2.42
C LEU A 48 14.90 12.45 -3.66
N GLN A 49 16.21 12.36 -3.86
CA GLN A 49 16.82 12.68 -5.15
C GLN A 49 16.67 11.47 -6.06
N VAL A 50 15.90 11.63 -7.14
CA VAL A 50 15.63 10.59 -8.14
C VAL A 50 16.06 11.07 -9.51
N GLU A 51 16.51 10.17 -10.35
CA GLU A 51 16.90 10.49 -11.72
C GLU A 51 15.70 10.30 -12.65
N LEU A 52 15.57 11.10 -13.71
CA LEU A 52 14.44 11.00 -14.66
C LEU A 52 14.36 9.63 -15.36
N GLU A 53 15.51 8.97 -15.49
CA GLU A 53 15.65 7.60 -16.00
C GLU A 53 15.29 6.52 -14.98
N TRP A 54 15.11 6.87 -13.69
CA TRP A 54 14.72 5.89 -12.69
C TRP A 54 13.24 5.51 -12.86
N GLY A 55 12.99 4.21 -12.78
CA GLY A 55 11.64 3.67 -12.66
C GLY A 55 11.12 3.71 -11.22
N PRO A 56 9.79 3.60 -11.02
CA PRO A 56 9.15 3.62 -9.70
C PRO A 56 9.64 2.50 -8.79
N ALA A 57 10.08 1.37 -9.34
CA ALA A 57 10.67 0.28 -8.57
C ALA A 57 11.96 0.71 -7.83
N LYS A 58 12.81 1.50 -8.48
CA LYS A 58 14.08 1.99 -7.92
C LYS A 58 13.84 3.08 -6.88
N VAL A 59 12.89 3.99 -7.15
CA VAL A 59 12.43 5.02 -6.20
C VAL A 59 11.84 4.37 -4.95
N LEU A 60 10.96 3.38 -5.10
CA LEU A 60 10.36 2.65 -3.99
C LEU A 60 11.41 1.88 -3.18
N ALA A 61 12.39 1.25 -3.84
CA ALA A 61 13.49 0.58 -3.15
C ALA A 61 14.31 1.56 -2.30
N LYS A 62 14.62 2.75 -2.84
CA LYS A 62 15.33 3.81 -2.10
C LYS A 62 14.49 4.35 -0.94
N LEU A 63 13.19 4.48 -1.14
CA LEU A 63 12.26 4.89 -0.10
C LEU A 63 12.17 3.86 1.02
N ARG A 64 12.12 2.57 0.70
CA ARG A 64 12.14 1.46 1.69
C ARG A 64 13.40 1.49 2.54
N GLU A 65 14.54 1.75 1.92
CA GLU A 65 15.83 1.93 2.60
C GLU A 65 15.79 3.14 3.55
N GLN A 66 15.31 4.29 3.09
CA GLN A 66 15.24 5.51 3.91
C GLN A 66 14.19 5.44 5.03
N THR A 67 13.01 4.89 4.75
CA THR A 67 11.94 4.77 5.75
C THR A 67 12.16 3.60 6.71
N ALA A 68 13.31 2.89 6.60
CA ALA A 68 13.67 1.70 7.35
C ALA A 68 12.53 0.66 7.43
N SER A 69 11.71 0.58 6.38
CA SER A 69 10.52 -0.26 6.32
C SER A 69 10.70 -1.29 5.20
N PRO A 70 11.37 -2.41 5.50
CA PRO A 70 11.65 -3.44 4.50
C PRO A 70 10.37 -4.04 3.93
N ASP A 71 9.28 -4.11 4.70
CA ASP A 71 7.98 -4.65 4.26
C ASP A 71 7.03 -3.59 3.67
N LEU A 72 7.52 -2.37 3.42
CA LEU A 72 6.71 -1.30 2.83
C LEU A 72 6.39 -1.64 1.37
N ARG A 73 5.23 -2.28 1.19
CA ARG A 73 4.56 -2.43 -0.09
C ARG A 73 3.82 -1.15 -0.38
N ALA A 74 4.18 -0.47 -1.46
CA ALA A 74 3.49 0.74 -1.83
C ALA A 74 3.48 0.97 -3.34
N ARG A 75 2.48 1.73 -3.79
CA ARG A 75 2.38 2.25 -5.15
C ARG A 75 2.64 3.74 -5.13
N LEU A 76 3.38 4.21 -6.13
CA LEU A 76 3.63 5.62 -6.38
C LEU A 76 2.62 6.13 -7.39
N LEU A 77 1.96 7.24 -7.08
CA LEU A 77 1.02 7.92 -7.95
C LEU A 77 1.54 9.32 -8.21
N TYR A 78 1.46 9.76 -9.47
CA TYR A 78 1.70 11.14 -9.84
C TYR A 78 0.36 11.79 -10.20
N GLY A 79 -0.09 12.73 -9.35
CA GLY A 79 -1.42 13.32 -9.45
C GLY A 79 -2.51 12.24 -9.32
N GLN A 80 -3.18 11.92 -10.44
CA GLN A 80 -4.21 10.88 -10.52
C GLN A 80 -3.76 9.63 -11.28
N THR A 81 -2.51 9.59 -11.76
CA THR A 81 -1.98 8.49 -12.56
C THR A 81 -1.09 7.59 -11.71
N GLU A 82 -1.46 6.32 -11.59
CA GLU A 82 -0.60 5.31 -10.95
C GLU A 82 0.62 5.01 -11.82
N LEU A 83 1.82 5.13 -11.24
CA LEU A 83 3.07 4.79 -11.91
C LEU A 83 3.22 3.27 -11.93
N LYS A 84 3.01 2.67 -13.10
CA LYS A 84 3.19 1.23 -13.29
C LYS A 84 4.66 0.85 -13.22
N PRO A 85 4.99 -0.35 -12.69
CA PRO A 85 6.35 -0.88 -12.77
C PRO A 85 6.75 -1.03 -14.25
N GLY A 86 7.80 -0.32 -14.66
CA GLY A 86 8.31 -0.30 -16.04
C GLY A 86 8.15 1.05 -16.77
N THR A 87 7.35 1.98 -16.25
CA THR A 87 7.27 3.36 -16.77
C THR A 87 8.31 4.23 -16.06
N THR A 88 9.10 5.02 -16.79
CA THR A 88 10.10 5.91 -16.18
C THR A 88 9.45 7.19 -15.65
N LEU A 89 10.13 7.90 -14.72
CA LEU A 89 9.69 9.22 -14.27
C LEU A 89 9.63 10.24 -15.43
N GLN A 90 10.49 10.07 -16.44
CA GLN A 90 10.46 10.88 -17.65
C GLN A 90 9.17 10.67 -18.48
N ASP A 91 8.71 9.43 -18.63
CA ASP A 91 7.51 9.10 -19.41
C ASP A 91 6.23 9.74 -18.85
N VAL A 92 6.15 9.90 -17.53
CA VAL A 92 5.01 10.54 -16.85
C VAL A 92 5.17 12.05 -16.68
N GLY A 93 6.27 12.63 -17.18
CA GLY A 93 6.52 14.07 -17.11
C GLY A 93 6.81 14.57 -15.70
N VAL A 94 7.40 13.74 -14.83
CA VAL A 94 7.84 14.19 -13.51
C VAL A 94 8.97 15.21 -13.68
N ALA A 95 8.83 16.36 -13.02
CA ALA A 95 9.77 17.48 -13.04
C ALA A 95 10.34 17.76 -11.65
N GLU A 96 11.28 18.71 -11.56
CA GLU A 96 11.89 19.15 -10.30
C GLU A 96 10.87 19.77 -9.34
N GLY A 97 10.84 19.28 -8.09
CA GLY A 97 9.90 19.72 -7.06
C GLY A 97 8.52 19.08 -7.13
N VAL A 98 8.34 18.00 -7.90
CA VAL A 98 7.07 17.28 -7.97
C VAL A 98 6.80 16.48 -6.70
N THR A 99 5.54 16.45 -6.28
CA THR A 99 5.06 15.60 -5.18
C THR A 99 4.45 14.30 -5.71
N LEU A 100 5.01 13.17 -5.27
CA LEU A 100 4.49 11.83 -5.54
C LEU A 100 3.63 11.36 -4.38
N THR A 101 2.46 10.80 -4.69
CA THR A 101 1.57 10.21 -3.71
C THR A 101 1.94 8.75 -3.47
N LEU A 102 2.22 8.38 -2.23
CA LEU A 102 2.45 7.01 -1.81
C LEU A 102 1.18 6.39 -1.22
N VAL A 103 0.72 5.32 -1.85
CA VAL A 103 -0.33 4.44 -1.34
C VAL A 103 0.33 3.22 -0.70
N LYS A 104 0.22 3.07 0.62
CA LYS A 104 0.65 1.86 1.32
C LYS A 104 -0.34 0.73 1.01
N LEU A 105 0.15 -0.38 0.47
CA LEU A 105 -0.64 -1.59 0.29
C LEU A 105 -0.55 -2.45 1.55
N PRO A 106 -1.61 -3.21 1.89
CA PRO A 106 -1.57 -4.10 3.03
C PRO A 106 -0.45 -5.14 2.86
N PRO A 107 0.20 -5.58 3.96
CA PRO A 107 1.15 -6.67 3.91
C PRO A 107 0.45 -7.94 3.40
N SER A 108 1.17 -8.76 2.62
CA SER A 108 0.62 -10.03 2.11
C SER A 108 0.09 -10.93 3.23
N ASP A 109 0.64 -10.85 4.44
CA ASP A 109 0.17 -11.60 5.60
C ASP A 109 -1.29 -11.26 5.97
N GLU A 110 -1.70 -10.00 5.82
CA GLU A 110 -3.06 -9.57 6.10
C GLU A 110 -4.03 -10.12 5.05
N VAL A 111 -3.65 -10.07 3.77
CA VAL A 111 -4.45 -10.64 2.68
C VAL A 111 -4.50 -12.17 2.80
N THR A 112 -3.41 -12.80 3.22
CA THR A 112 -3.34 -14.25 3.51
C THR A 112 -4.26 -14.61 4.68
N ALA A 113 -4.28 -13.82 5.74
CA ALA A 113 -5.19 -13.98 6.87
C ALA A 113 -6.66 -13.84 6.44
N LYS A 114 -6.97 -12.86 5.57
CA LYS A 114 -8.31 -12.69 4.97
C LYS A 114 -8.72 -13.90 4.13
N VAL A 115 -7.83 -14.41 3.27
CA VAL A 115 -8.08 -15.62 2.47
C VAL A 115 -8.36 -16.83 3.37
N LYS A 116 -7.58 -17.00 4.43
CA LYS A 116 -7.79 -18.08 5.40
C LYS A 116 -9.13 -17.94 6.14
N ALA A 117 -9.46 -16.74 6.62
CA ALA A 117 -10.72 -16.47 7.31
C ALA A 117 -11.94 -16.74 6.41
N VAL A 118 -11.92 -16.28 5.16
CA VAL A 118 -13.00 -16.55 4.19
C VAL A 118 -13.06 -18.05 3.85
N ALA A 119 -11.93 -18.75 3.77
CA ALA A 119 -11.91 -20.20 3.55
C ALA A 119 -12.51 -20.99 4.72
N ASP A 120 -12.20 -20.59 5.97
CA ASP A 120 -12.79 -21.17 7.17
C ASP A 120 -14.30 -20.89 7.23
N GLU A 121 -14.74 -19.70 6.81
CA GLU A 121 -16.17 -19.35 6.68
C GLU A 121 -16.87 -20.21 5.62
N VAL A 122 -16.26 -20.41 4.43
CA VAL A 122 -16.79 -21.32 3.40
C VAL A 122 -16.93 -22.75 3.93
N ARG A 123 -15.96 -23.21 4.74
CA ARG A 123 -16.00 -24.54 5.37
C ARG A 123 -17.14 -24.65 6.38
N SER A 124 -17.24 -23.69 7.30
CA SER A 124 -18.30 -23.64 8.31
C SER A 124 -19.68 -23.52 7.66
N MET A 125 -19.81 -22.70 6.62
CA MET A 125 -21.05 -22.53 5.87
C MET A 125 -21.46 -23.83 5.17
N LYS A 126 -20.52 -24.55 4.57
CA LYS A 126 -20.78 -25.87 3.97
C LYS A 126 -21.23 -26.89 5.01
N GLU A 127 -20.64 -26.89 6.20
CA GLU A 127 -21.04 -27.79 7.31
C GLU A 127 -22.44 -27.46 7.82
N ARG A 128 -22.76 -26.17 8.01
CA ARG A 128 -24.10 -25.71 8.41
C ARG A 128 -25.17 -26.10 7.39
N LEU A 129 -24.90 -25.89 6.10
CA LEU A 129 -25.85 -26.23 5.05
C LEU A 129 -26.03 -27.76 4.91
N LYS A 130 -24.97 -28.55 5.10
CA LYS A 130 -25.10 -30.02 5.20
C LYS A 130 -25.93 -30.45 6.42
N ALA A 131 -25.74 -29.81 7.57
CA ALA A 131 -26.50 -30.09 8.79
C ALA A 131 -27.99 -29.74 8.66
N GLN A 132 -28.33 -28.74 7.83
CA GLN A 132 -29.70 -28.41 7.45
C GLN A 132 -30.30 -29.38 6.41
N GLY A 133 -29.59 -30.44 6.02
CA GLY A 133 -30.07 -31.45 5.08
C GLY A 133 -29.99 -31.02 3.61
N LEU A 134 -29.29 -29.92 3.28
CA LEU A 134 -29.07 -29.55 1.89
C LEU A 134 -28.08 -30.52 1.23
N SER A 135 -28.48 -31.03 0.06
CA SER A 135 -27.60 -31.81 -0.80
C SER A 135 -26.43 -30.95 -1.30
N SER A 136 -25.29 -31.57 -1.62
CA SER A 136 -24.11 -30.88 -2.16
C SER A 136 -24.45 -29.92 -3.31
N ARG A 137 -25.38 -30.31 -4.19
CA ARG A 137 -25.85 -29.47 -5.31
C ARG A 137 -26.64 -28.24 -4.83
N GLY A 138 -27.44 -28.37 -3.77
CA GLY A 138 -28.14 -27.25 -3.13
C GLY A 138 -27.22 -26.30 -2.39
N ILE A 139 -26.11 -26.81 -1.84
CA ILE A 139 -25.06 -25.99 -1.23
C ILE A 139 -24.34 -25.15 -2.28
N ASP A 140 -23.97 -25.75 -3.41
CA ASP A 140 -23.30 -25.04 -4.51
C ASP A 140 -24.21 -23.99 -5.18
N ALA A 141 -25.53 -24.23 -5.18
CA ALA A 141 -26.54 -23.30 -5.70
C ALA A 141 -26.96 -22.20 -4.70
N HIS A 142 -26.52 -22.27 -3.44
CA HIS A 142 -26.90 -21.28 -2.44
C HIS A 142 -26.22 -19.93 -2.73
N PRO A 143 -26.96 -18.82 -2.77
CA PRO A 143 -26.40 -17.51 -3.16
C PRO A 143 -25.26 -17.06 -2.25
N GLU A 144 -25.31 -17.38 -0.95
CA GLU A 144 -24.23 -17.06 -0.02
C GLU A 144 -22.98 -17.93 -0.25
N MET A 145 -23.12 -19.20 -0.63
CA MET A 145 -21.98 -20.07 -0.96
C MET A 145 -21.28 -19.59 -2.23
N THR A 146 -22.04 -19.23 -3.26
CA THR A 146 -21.49 -18.62 -4.48
C THR A 146 -20.78 -17.32 -4.17
N THR A 147 -21.40 -16.44 -3.38
CA THR A 147 -20.81 -15.16 -3.00
C THR A 147 -19.51 -15.33 -2.22
N LEU A 148 -19.47 -16.23 -1.23
CA LEU A 148 -18.27 -16.51 -0.45
C LEU A 148 -17.16 -17.12 -1.29
N ARG A 149 -17.49 -18.03 -2.23
CA ARG A 149 -16.49 -18.58 -3.17
C ARG A 149 -15.95 -17.54 -4.14
N THR A 150 -16.80 -16.64 -4.64
CA THR A 150 -16.36 -15.51 -5.48
C THR A 150 -15.46 -14.57 -4.69
N LYS A 151 -15.81 -14.23 -3.45
CA LYS A 151 -14.96 -13.43 -2.55
C LYS A 151 -13.63 -14.12 -2.25
N LEU A 152 -13.64 -15.43 -2.00
CA LEU A 152 -12.43 -16.22 -1.78
C LEU A 152 -11.52 -16.22 -3.01
N LEU A 153 -12.10 -16.40 -4.20
CA LEU A 153 -11.37 -16.37 -5.46
C LEU A 153 -10.76 -14.99 -5.73
N ALA A 154 -11.53 -13.92 -5.49
CA ALA A 154 -11.07 -12.54 -5.63
C ALA A 154 -9.92 -12.23 -4.65
N ALA A 155 -10.08 -12.55 -3.36
CA ALA A 155 -9.04 -12.34 -2.35
C ALA A 155 -7.77 -13.16 -2.64
N ARG A 156 -7.92 -14.39 -3.16
CA ARG A 156 -6.79 -15.20 -3.60
C ARG A 156 -6.09 -14.60 -4.82
N SER A 157 -6.85 -14.04 -5.76
CA SER A 157 -6.29 -13.37 -6.93
C SER A 157 -5.57 -12.08 -6.55
N GLU A 158 -6.10 -11.31 -5.60
CA GLU A 158 -5.46 -10.11 -5.04
C GLU A 158 -4.15 -10.46 -4.32
N LEU A 159 -4.15 -11.52 -3.51
CA LEU A 159 -2.94 -12.05 -2.89
C LEU A 159 -1.89 -12.45 -3.94
N GLN A 160 -2.32 -13.12 -5.00
CA GLN A 160 -1.42 -13.53 -6.07
C GLN A 160 -0.83 -12.32 -6.80
N GLN A 161 -1.65 -11.32 -7.15
CA GLN A 161 -1.15 -10.06 -7.73
C GLN A 161 -0.17 -9.33 -6.82
N LEU A 162 -0.37 -9.39 -5.50
CA LEU A 162 0.56 -8.83 -4.52
C LEU A 162 1.88 -9.58 -4.45
N LEU A 163 1.86 -10.92 -4.54
CA LEU A 163 3.07 -11.74 -4.59
C LEU A 163 3.82 -11.57 -5.92
N ASP A 164 3.12 -11.53 -7.05
CA ASP A 164 3.71 -11.26 -8.37
C ASP A 164 4.40 -9.88 -8.41
N LEU A 165 3.88 -8.90 -7.64
CA LEU A 165 4.51 -7.59 -7.50
C LEU A 165 5.85 -7.64 -6.74
N ASP A 166 6.00 -8.55 -5.78
CA ASP A 166 7.26 -8.75 -5.05
C ASP A 166 8.31 -9.48 -5.91
N ASP A 167 7.89 -10.44 -6.73
CA ASP A 167 8.79 -11.20 -7.61
C ASP A 167 9.38 -10.33 -8.74
N LEU A 168 8.68 -9.28 -9.17
CA LEU A 168 9.25 -8.28 -10.08
C LEU A 168 10.40 -7.47 -9.46
N GLY A 169 10.47 -7.36 -8.13
CA GLY A 169 11.57 -6.71 -7.42
C GLY A 169 12.69 -7.66 -6.99
N ALA A 170 12.37 -8.93 -6.78
CA ALA A 170 13.32 -9.98 -6.46
C ALA A 170 13.59 -10.79 -7.71
N GLY A 171 14.61 -10.44 -8.51
CA GLY A 171 15.06 -11.17 -9.69
C GLY A 171 15.31 -12.67 -9.43
N ARG A 172 14.23 -13.45 -9.36
CA ARG A 172 14.17 -14.90 -9.25
C ARG A 172 13.26 -15.46 -10.33
N HIS A 173 13.36 -14.89 -11.54
CA HIS A 173 13.17 -15.67 -12.75
C HIS A 173 14.35 -16.65 -12.91
N ALA A 174 14.35 -17.69 -12.10
CA ALA A 174 15.17 -18.87 -12.35
C ALA A 174 14.51 -20.09 -11.71
N ARG A 175 13.53 -20.66 -12.40
CA ARG A 175 13.58 -22.09 -12.65
C ARG A 175 12.83 -22.47 -13.92
N ALA A 176 13.62 -23.11 -14.79
CA ALA A 176 13.24 -23.85 -15.98
C ALA A 176 12.28 -25.01 -15.67
#